data_AF-A0A5C9ABS3-F1
#
_entry.id   AF-A0A5C9ABS3-F1
#
_cell.length_a   1.000
_cell.length_b   1.000
_cell.length_c   1.000
_cell.angle_alpha   90.00
_cell.angle_beta   90.00
_cell.angle_gamma   90.00
#
_symmetry.space_group_name_H-M   'P 1'
#
loop_
_entity.id
_entity.type
_entity.pdbx_description
1 polymer ?
#
loop_
_entity_poly.entity_id
_entity_poly.type
_entity_poly.pdbx_seq_one_letter_code
_entity_poly.pdbx_strand_id
1 'polypeptide(L)'
;IEGVLGHELGHVALGHSLAEMKASYAIVAARDAISATSGVASQLSRSQLGDIAEGAINAKYSRDKESEADDFSFDLLKKRGISTQGLVGSFEKLASLDGGRTQSMFDSHPPSTERAQHIRDRIASGK
;
A
#
# COMPACT_ATOMS: atom_id res chain seq x y z
N ILE A 1 -17.41 4.35 -8.53
CA ILE A 1 -16.48 5.41 -8.05
C ILE A 1 -16.30 5.32 -6.54
N GLU A 2 -17.38 5.04 -5.84
CA GLU A 2 -17.53 4.84 -4.40
C GLU A 2 -16.55 3.81 -3.82
N GLY A 3 -16.21 2.74 -4.55
CA GLY A 3 -15.19 1.77 -4.09
C GLY A 3 -13.78 2.36 -4.01
N VAL A 4 -13.39 3.17 -4.99
CA VAL A 4 -12.09 3.88 -4.95
C VAL A 4 -12.12 4.93 -3.84
N LEU A 5 -13.21 5.72 -3.73
CA LEU A 5 -13.34 6.69 -2.63
C LEU A 5 -13.34 6.03 -1.25
N GLY A 6 -13.96 4.86 -1.11
CA GLY A 6 -13.95 4.08 0.12
C GLY A 6 -12.54 3.61 0.48
N HIS A 7 -11.74 3.25 -0.52
CA HIS A 7 -10.33 2.87 -0.35
C HIS A 7 -9.48 4.07 0.12
N GLU A 8 -9.62 5.24 -0.51
CA GLU A 8 -8.93 6.45 -0.07
C GLU A 8 -9.32 6.87 1.35
N LEU A 9 -10.62 6.75 1.69
CA LEU A 9 -11.09 6.97 3.06
C LEU A 9 -10.49 5.95 4.03
N GLY A 10 -10.26 4.72 3.60
CA GLY A 10 -9.59 3.67 4.38
C GLY A 10 -8.18 4.07 4.77
N HIS A 11 -7.37 4.56 3.83
CA HIS A 11 -6.01 5.05 4.14
C HIS A 11 -6.00 6.14 5.21
N VAL A 12 -6.97 7.06 5.16
CA VAL A 12 -7.10 8.12 6.16
C VAL A 12 -7.59 7.55 7.49
N ALA A 13 -8.66 6.75 7.47
CA ALA A 13 -9.30 6.22 8.68
C ALA A 13 -8.39 5.27 9.47
N LEU A 14 -7.57 4.48 8.77
CA LEU A 14 -6.60 3.55 9.36
C LEU A 14 -5.26 4.22 9.68
N GLY A 15 -5.10 5.51 9.36
CA GLY A 15 -3.92 6.28 9.69
C GLY A 15 -2.68 5.98 8.83
N HIS A 16 -2.85 5.35 7.66
CA HIS A 16 -1.76 5.01 6.75
C HIS A 16 -0.98 6.25 6.32
N SER A 17 -1.68 7.32 5.94
CA SER A 17 -1.07 8.59 5.52
C SER A 17 -0.28 9.24 6.65
N LEU A 18 -0.80 9.20 7.88
CA LEU A 18 -0.11 9.73 9.06
C LEU A 18 1.14 8.90 9.38
N ALA A 19 1.05 7.57 9.29
CA ALA A 19 2.18 6.69 9.53
C ALA A 19 3.30 6.90 8.50
N GLU A 20 2.95 7.03 7.23
CA GLU A 20 3.89 7.32 6.14
C GLU A 20 4.56 8.68 6.32
N MET A 21 3.79 9.71 6.67
CA MET A 21 4.33 11.04 6.99
C MET A 21 5.30 10.97 8.18
N LYS A 22 4.95 10.28 9.27
CA LYS A 22 5.85 10.14 10.43
C LYS A 22 7.15 9.43 10.05
N ALA A 23 7.07 8.37 9.24
CA ALA A 23 8.24 7.64 8.77
C ALA A 23 9.16 8.52 7.92
N SER A 24 8.61 9.32 7.00
CA SER A 24 9.41 10.21 6.16
C SER A 24 10.12 11.30 6.99
N TYR A 25 9.42 11.91 7.95
CA TYR A 25 10.05 12.86 8.88
C TYR A 25 11.15 12.23 9.73
N ALA A 26 10.96 11.00 10.21
CA ALA A 26 11.99 10.29 10.96
C ALA A 26 13.25 10.03 10.12
N ILE A 27 13.08 9.65 8.84
CA ILE A 27 14.20 9.46 7.91
C ILE A 27 14.96 10.78 7.68
N VAL A 28 14.24 11.90 7.49
CA VAL A 28 14.86 13.23 7.33
C VAL A 28 15.65 13.61 8.59
N ALA A 29 15.04 13.51 9.76
CA ALA A 29 15.70 13.82 11.03
C ALA A 29 16.95 12.96 11.28
N ALA A 30 16.89 11.67 10.93
CA ALA A 30 18.03 10.77 11.01
C ALA A 30 19.16 11.18 10.05
N ARG A 31 18.84 11.54 8.81
CA ARG A 31 19.81 12.02 7.82
C ARG A 31 20.48 13.32 8.28
N ASP A 32 19.71 14.24 8.84
CA ASP A 32 20.24 15.51 9.37
C ASP A 32 21.21 15.25 10.53
N ALA A 33 20.84 14.37 11.47
CA ALA A 33 21.70 13.99 12.59
C ALA A 33 23.01 13.32 12.14
N ILE A 34 22.95 12.43 11.15
CA ILE A 34 24.15 11.78 10.59
C ILE A 34 25.03 12.82 9.89
N SER A 35 24.45 13.75 9.13
CA SER A 35 25.20 14.79 8.41
C SER A 35 25.94 15.76 9.34
N ALA A 36 25.44 15.92 10.58
CA ALA A 36 26.10 16.69 11.62
C ALA A 36 27.31 15.96 12.26
N THR A 37 27.49 14.66 12.01
CA THR A 37 28.63 13.86 12.46
C THR A 37 29.63 13.65 11.30
N SER A 38 30.94 13.66 11.56
CA SER A 38 31.98 13.75 10.52
C SER A 38 31.98 12.60 9.48
N GLY A 39 32.56 12.87 8.30
CA GLY A 39 32.33 12.17 7.01
C GLY A 39 32.64 10.68 6.87
N VAL A 40 33.08 9.97 7.90
CA VAL A 40 33.39 8.52 7.84
C VAL A 40 32.13 7.65 7.98
N ALA A 41 31.11 8.11 8.71
CA ALA A 41 29.84 7.38 8.87
C ALA A 41 28.96 7.39 7.60
N SER A 42 29.11 8.40 6.74
CA SER A 42 28.39 8.58 5.46
C SER A 42 28.69 7.46 4.43
N GLN A 43 29.83 6.78 4.55
CA GLN A 43 30.23 5.71 3.64
C GLN A 43 29.77 4.32 4.11
N LEU A 44 29.61 4.10 5.42
CA LEU A 44 29.21 2.80 5.98
C LEU A 44 27.68 2.57 5.96
N SER A 45 26.88 3.64 5.94
CA SER A 45 25.41 3.60 5.91
C SER A 45 24.80 3.08 4.60
N ARG A 46 25.60 2.79 3.56
CA ARG A 46 25.15 2.40 2.21
C ARG A 46 25.56 0.98 1.85
N SER A 47 25.27 0.01 2.72
CA SER A 47 25.41 -1.38 2.30
C SER A 47 24.23 -1.71 1.36
N GLN A 48 24.51 -2.04 0.09
CA GLN A 48 23.46 -2.40 -0.88
C GLN A 48 22.52 -3.52 -0.37
N LEU A 49 23.04 -4.41 0.48
CA LEU A 49 22.28 -5.51 1.07
C LEU A 49 21.24 -5.02 2.10
N GLY A 50 21.56 -3.95 2.84
CA GLY A 50 20.62 -3.26 3.72
C GLY A 50 19.51 -2.54 2.94
N ASP A 51 19.88 -1.84 1.87
CA ASP A 51 18.93 -1.11 1.01
C ASP A 51 17.91 -2.07 0.35
N ILE A 52 18.35 -3.25 -0.08
CA ILE A 52 17.48 -4.28 -0.66
C ILE A 52 16.49 -4.84 0.39
N ALA A 53 16.98 -5.15 1.59
CA ALA A 53 16.15 -5.69 2.67
C ALA A 53 15.11 -4.65 3.14
N GLU A 54 15.53 -3.41 3.31
CA GLU A 54 14.64 -2.28 3.66
C GLU A 54 13.59 -2.04 2.57
N GLY A 55 14.00 -2.05 1.30
CA GLY A 55 13.09 -1.92 0.16
C GLY A 55 12.02 -3.02 0.13
N ALA A 56 12.39 -4.27 0.40
CA ALA A 56 11.44 -5.39 0.44
C ALA A 56 10.45 -5.29 1.61
N ILE A 57 10.92 -4.89 2.79
CA ILE A 57 10.07 -4.69 3.97
C ILE A 57 9.08 -3.56 3.73
N ASN A 58 9.55 -2.43 3.20
CA ASN A 58 8.70 -1.29 2.87
C ASN A 58 7.65 -1.63 1.82
N ALA A 59 8.03 -2.40 0.79
CA ALA A 59 7.09 -2.87 -0.22
C ALA A 59 6.02 -3.79 0.38
N LYS A 60 6.39 -4.72 1.28
CA LYS A 60 5.41 -5.54 1.99
C LYS A 60 4.46 -4.70 2.83
N TYR A 61 4.99 -3.79 3.64
CA TYR A 61 4.18 -2.93 4.50
C TYR A 61 3.20 -2.07 3.69
N SER A 62 3.62 -1.60 2.51
CA SER A 62 2.73 -0.92 1.59
C SER A 62 1.59 -1.81 1.10
N ARG A 63 1.90 -3.06 0.70
CA ARG A 63 0.87 -4.02 0.24
C ARG A 63 -0.14 -4.39 1.34
N ASP A 64 0.33 -4.51 2.59
CA ASP A 64 -0.56 -4.77 3.74
C ASP A 64 -1.56 -3.61 3.90
N LYS A 65 -1.10 -2.35 3.85
CA LYS A 65 -1.97 -1.15 3.92
C LYS A 65 -3.01 -1.07 2.81
N GLU A 66 -2.63 -1.45 1.59
CA GLU A 66 -3.55 -1.49 0.44
C GLU A 66 -4.67 -2.50 0.68
N SER A 67 -4.33 -3.68 1.19
CA SER A 67 -5.29 -4.74 1.51
C SER A 67 -6.24 -4.29 2.62
N GLU A 68 -5.73 -3.63 3.65
CA GLU A 68 -6.55 -3.08 4.74
C GLU A 68 -7.49 -1.95 4.23
N ALA A 69 -7.02 -1.10 3.32
CA ALA A 69 -7.83 -0.05 2.72
C ALA A 69 -8.92 -0.62 1.79
N ASP A 70 -8.63 -1.68 1.05
CA ASP A 70 -9.63 -2.43 0.27
C ASP A 70 -10.69 -3.04 1.14
N ASP A 71 -10.27 -3.61 2.26
CA ASP A 71 -11.18 -4.24 3.20
C ASP A 71 -12.09 -3.23 3.88
N PHE A 72 -11.52 -2.08 4.27
CA PHE A 72 -12.28 -0.95 4.78
C PHE A 72 -13.31 -0.46 3.74
N SER A 73 -12.90 -0.34 2.47
CA SER A 73 -13.79 0.10 1.40
C SER A 73 -14.97 -0.86 1.23
N PHE A 74 -14.70 -2.17 1.18
CA PHE A 74 -15.74 -3.19 1.12
C PHE A 74 -16.72 -3.08 2.29
N ASP A 75 -16.22 -2.98 3.52
CA ASP A 75 -17.06 -2.88 4.72
C ASP A 75 -17.91 -1.61 4.72
N LEU A 76 -17.34 -0.49 4.30
CA LEU A 76 -18.03 0.78 4.19
C LEU A 76 -19.16 0.72 3.16
N LEU A 77 -18.90 0.17 1.98
CA LEU A 77 -19.90 0.02 0.92
C LEU A 77 -21.05 -0.89 1.38
N LYS A 78 -20.71 -2.05 1.96
CA LYS A 78 -21.68 -3.00 2.51
C LYS A 78 -22.55 -2.36 3.60
N LYS A 79 -21.93 -1.65 4.55
CA LYS A 79 -22.64 -0.92 5.61
C LYS A 79 -23.60 0.14 5.06
N ARG A 80 -23.28 0.75 3.92
CA ARG A 80 -24.10 1.77 3.26
C ARG A 80 -25.14 1.19 2.29
N GLY A 81 -25.21 -0.13 2.13
CA GLY A 81 -26.10 -0.77 1.14
C GLY A 81 -25.70 -0.46 -0.31
N ILE A 82 -24.44 -0.11 -0.56
CA ILE A 82 -23.90 0.16 -1.90
C ILE A 82 -23.27 -1.13 -2.43
N SER A 83 -23.43 -1.38 -3.73
CA SER A 83 -22.85 -2.56 -4.37
C SER A 83 -21.33 -2.60 -4.26
N THR A 84 -20.80 -3.69 -3.72
CA THR A 84 -19.35 -3.97 -3.62
C THR A 84 -18.73 -4.41 -4.95
N GLN A 85 -19.55 -4.75 -5.94
CA GLN A 85 -19.08 -5.11 -7.29
C GLN A 85 -18.32 -3.97 -7.98
N GLY A 86 -18.63 -2.72 -7.62
CA GLY A 86 -17.90 -1.56 -8.13
C GLY A 86 -16.41 -1.57 -7.73
N LEU A 87 -16.06 -2.21 -6.61
CA LEU A 87 -14.68 -2.36 -6.16
C LEU A 87 -13.94 -3.41 -7.02
N VAL A 88 -14.58 -4.56 -7.29
CA VAL A 88 -14.07 -5.59 -8.21
C VAL A 88 -13.81 -4.99 -9.60
N GLY A 89 -14.80 -4.30 -10.17
CA GLY A 89 -14.66 -3.71 -11.51
C GLY A 89 -13.56 -2.65 -11.58
N SER A 90 -13.28 -1.94 -10.48
CA SER A 90 -12.17 -0.97 -10.41
C SER A 90 -10.83 -1.69 -10.51
N PHE A 91 -10.63 -2.79 -9.80
CA PHE A 91 -9.42 -3.59 -9.89
C PHE A 91 -9.25 -4.31 -11.22
N GLU A 92 -10.32 -4.85 -11.79
CA GLU A 92 -10.29 -5.42 -13.14
C GLU A 92 -9.88 -4.38 -14.18
N LYS A 93 -10.38 -3.14 -14.05
CA LYS A 93 -9.97 -2.05 -14.92
C LYS A 93 -8.48 -1.73 -14.76
N LEU A 94 -7.98 -1.64 -13.54
CA LEU A 94 -6.54 -1.44 -13.29
C LEU A 94 -5.70 -2.58 -13.86
N ALA A 95 -6.10 -3.83 -13.64
CA ALA A 95 -5.43 -5.01 -14.21
C ALA A 95 -5.38 -4.97 -15.74
N SER A 96 -6.45 -4.49 -16.40
CA SER A 96 -6.48 -4.33 -17.86
C SER A 96 -5.53 -3.24 -18.36
N LEU A 97 -5.31 -2.19 -17.56
CA LEU A 97 -4.42 -1.07 -17.89
C LEU A 97 -2.95 -1.42 -17.66
N ASP A 98 -2.66 -2.30 -16.70
CA ASP A 98 -1.31 -2.80 -16.42
C ASP A 98 -0.74 -3.67 -17.57
N GLY A 99 -1.58 -4.11 -18.52
CA GLY A 99 -1.14 -4.66 -19.80
C GLY A 99 -0.27 -5.92 -19.71
N GLY A 100 -0.39 -6.70 -18.64
CA GLY A 100 0.42 -7.90 -18.41
C GLY A 100 1.82 -7.63 -17.85
N ARG A 101 2.09 -6.42 -17.35
CA ARG A 101 3.32 -6.11 -16.62
C ARG A 101 3.44 -7.05 -15.42
N THR A 102 4.53 -7.82 -15.35
CA THR A 102 4.84 -8.64 -14.19
C THR A 102 5.18 -7.73 -13.03
N GLN A 103 4.39 -7.82 -11.95
CA GLN A 103 4.68 -7.06 -10.74
C GLN A 103 5.93 -7.59 -10.03
N SER A 104 6.74 -6.67 -9.53
CA SER A 104 7.99 -6.92 -8.83
C SER A 104 7.74 -7.10 -7.34
N MET A 105 8.64 -7.81 -6.65
CA MET A 105 8.61 -7.89 -5.18
C MET A 105 8.73 -6.50 -4.50
N PHE A 106 9.24 -5.51 -5.22
CA PHE A 106 9.40 -4.13 -4.77
C PHE A 106 8.18 -3.24 -5.07
N ASP A 107 7.12 -3.77 -5.68
CA ASP A 107 5.92 -2.99 -5.95
C ASP A 107 5.13 -2.74 -4.66
N SER A 108 4.68 -1.49 -4.52
CA SER A 108 3.97 -0.97 -3.33
C SER A 108 2.50 -1.40 -3.27
N HIS A 109 1.94 -1.84 -4.38
CA HIS A 109 0.56 -2.33 -4.48
C HIS A 109 0.56 -3.82 -4.83
N PRO A 110 -0.34 -4.63 -4.27
CA PRO A 110 -0.56 -6.00 -4.73
C PRO A 110 -1.07 -6.01 -6.18
N PRO A 111 -0.93 -7.15 -6.91
CA PRO A 111 -1.49 -7.29 -8.24
C PRO A 111 -2.98 -6.99 -8.25
N SER A 112 -3.40 -6.11 -9.16
CA SER A 112 -4.81 -5.72 -9.32
C SER A 112 -5.72 -6.94 -9.52
N THR A 113 -5.23 -8.00 -10.17
CA THR A 113 -5.94 -9.28 -10.32
C THR A 113 -6.18 -10.00 -8.99
N GLU A 114 -5.19 -9.99 -8.09
CA GLU A 114 -5.30 -10.59 -6.75
C GLU A 114 -6.25 -9.79 -5.87
N ARG A 115 -6.18 -8.46 -5.92
CA ARG A 115 -7.12 -7.57 -5.21
C ARG A 115 -8.55 -7.78 -5.67
N ALA A 116 -8.77 -7.89 -6.99
CA ALA A 116 -10.08 -8.22 -7.53
C ALA A 116 -10.60 -9.56 -7.01
N GLN A 117 -9.73 -10.58 -6.96
CA GLN A 117 -10.10 -11.91 -6.47
C GLN A 117 -10.43 -11.89 -4.98
N HIS A 118 -9.61 -11.25 -4.16
CA HIS A 118 -9.86 -11.07 -2.73
C HIS A 118 -11.25 -10.48 -2.46
N ILE A 119 -11.63 -9.42 -3.18
CA ILE A 119 -12.97 -8.85 -3.04
C ILE A 119 -14.07 -9.81 -3.51
N ARG A 120 -13.87 -10.56 -4.60
CA ARG A 120 -14.86 -11.59 -5.02
C ARG A 120 -15.07 -12.64 -3.92
N ASP A 121 -14.00 -13.07 -3.26
CA ASP A 121 -14.06 -14.05 -2.18
C ASP A 121 -14.82 -13.50 -0.96
N ARG A 122 -14.61 -12.22 -0.62
CA ARG A 122 -15.38 -11.51 0.41
C ARG A 122 -16.86 -11.37 0.06
N ILE A 123 -17.18 -11.05 -1.20
CA ILE A 123 -18.56 -11.03 -1.69
C ILE A 123 -19.21 -12.42 -1.54
N ALA A 124 -18.52 -13.47 -1.96
CA ALA A 124 -19.04 -14.84 -1.92
C ALA A 124 -19.23 -15.36 -0.48
N SER A 125 -18.33 -15.03 0.43
CA SER A 125 -18.42 -15.41 1.85
C SER A 125 -19.39 -14.54 2.64
N GLY A 126 -19.80 -13.39 2.09
CA GLY A 126 -20.58 -12.38 2.78
C GLY A 126 -19.86 -11.80 4.00
N LYS A 127 -18.53 -11.92 4.07
CA LYS A 127 -17.68 -11.45 5.17
C LYS A 127 -16.67 -10.44 4.68
#